data_AF-K9V923-F1
#
_entry.id   AF-K9V923-F1
#
_cell.length_a   1.000
_cell.length_b   1.000
_cell.length_c   1.000
_cell.angle_alpha   90.00
_cell.angle_beta   90.00
_cell.angle_gamma   90.00
#
_symmetry.space_group_name_H-M   'P 1'
#
loop_
_entity.id
_entity.type
_entity.pdbx_description
1 polymer ?
#
loop_
_entity_poly.entity_id
_entity_poly.type
_entity_poly.pdbx_seq_one_letter_code
_entity_poly.pdbx_strand_id
1 'polypeptide(L)'
;MLNVSEKYRLTVLSLFYNRFAKIGKSKLKVNSQFQSVGMYKSRNFQPGQILFLENGDTRLYGELIQIIPDRGLFWVRPLFLVDSQAEIVSNLCNVSDLLWCGDLFEAALDTEVINFFTQASTSEDKLESELINKKSFQDFVQSFWQSSQA
;
A
#
# COMPACT_ATOMS: atom_id res chain seq x y z
N MET A 1 29.90 -5.14 11.17
CA MET A 1 28.71 -5.48 11.99
C MET A 1 27.54 -4.67 11.45
N LEU A 2 26.46 -5.30 10.98
CA LEU A 2 25.27 -4.58 10.54
C LEU A 2 24.58 -3.95 11.75
N ASN A 3 24.06 -2.74 11.59
CA ASN A 3 23.38 -2.00 12.66
C ASN A 3 22.11 -2.78 13.07
N VAL A 4 21.74 -2.72 14.35
CA VAL A 4 20.59 -3.44 14.91
C VAL A 4 19.30 -3.14 14.13
N SER A 5 19.10 -1.88 13.70
CA SER A 5 17.99 -1.46 12.83
C SER A 5 17.98 -2.17 11.46
N GLU A 6 19.16 -2.39 10.88
CA GLU A 6 19.36 -3.05 9.59
C GLU A 6 19.08 -4.55 9.67
N LYS A 7 19.40 -5.16 10.83
CA LYS A 7 19.09 -6.57 11.12
C LYS A 7 17.58 -6.81 11.25
N TYR A 8 16.85 -5.87 11.86
CA TYR A 8 15.38 -5.93 11.92
C TYR A 8 14.75 -5.72 10.53
N ARG A 9 15.27 -4.78 9.73
CA ARG A 9 14.83 -4.58 8.32
C ARG A 9 15.00 -5.84 7.48
N LEU A 10 16.14 -6.50 7.55
CA LEU A 10 16.39 -7.74 6.79
C LEU A 10 15.54 -8.91 7.29
N THR A 11 15.30 -9.00 8.61
CA THR A 11 14.47 -10.06 9.19
C THR A 11 13.00 -9.92 8.77
N VAL A 12 12.46 -8.70 8.82
CA VAL A 12 11.09 -8.41 8.36
C VAL A 12 10.98 -8.68 6.85
N LEU A 13 11.89 -8.17 6.03
CA LEU A 13 11.92 -8.46 4.59
C LEU A 13 11.98 -9.97 4.29
N SER A 14 12.74 -10.76 5.08
CA SER A 14 12.83 -12.22 4.91
C SER A 14 11.55 -12.96 5.32
N LEU A 15 10.86 -12.52 6.37
CA LEU A 15 9.61 -13.13 6.83
C LEU A 15 8.45 -12.83 5.86
N PHE A 16 8.41 -11.61 5.32
CA PHE A 16 7.47 -11.24 4.26
C PHE A 16 7.76 -12.00 2.96
N TYR A 17 9.03 -12.10 2.55
CA TYR A 17 9.43 -12.86 1.36
C TYR A 17 8.95 -14.31 1.41
N ASN A 18 9.11 -14.99 2.55
CA ASN A 18 8.72 -16.40 2.69
C ASN A 18 7.20 -16.61 2.72
N ARG A 19 6.41 -15.62 3.16
CA ARG A 19 4.95 -15.72 3.21
C ARG A 19 4.30 -15.50 1.83
N PHE A 20 4.85 -14.60 1.01
CA PHE A 20 4.33 -14.32 -0.34
C PHE A 20 4.91 -15.23 -1.44
N ALA A 21 6.17 -15.67 -1.31
CA ALA A 21 6.75 -16.64 -2.25
C ALA A 21 6.04 -18.00 -2.26
N LYS A 22 5.26 -18.32 -1.22
CA LYS A 22 4.48 -19.56 -1.12
C LYS A 22 3.14 -19.50 -1.88
N ILE A 23 2.65 -18.30 -2.22
CA ILE A 23 1.33 -18.10 -2.85
C ILE A 23 1.46 -17.92 -4.39
N GLY A 24 2.62 -17.50 -4.89
CA GLY A 24 2.86 -17.30 -6.33
C GLY A 24 3.81 -18.32 -6.94
N LYS A 25 3.42 -19.59 -7.07
CA LYS A 25 4.11 -20.53 -7.97
C LYS A 25 3.41 -20.59 -9.34
N SER A 26 3.52 -19.51 -10.09
CA SER A 26 3.36 -19.52 -11.54
C SER A 26 4.74 -19.26 -12.15
N LYS A 27 5.28 -20.26 -12.83
CA LYS A 27 6.61 -20.24 -13.48
C LYS A 27 6.74 -19.04 -14.42
N LEU A 28 7.41 -17.97 -13.99
CA LEU A 28 8.03 -17.04 -14.92
C LEU A 28 9.32 -17.68 -15.43
N LYS A 29 9.32 -18.10 -16.70
CA LYS A 29 10.55 -18.50 -17.41
C LYS A 29 11.47 -17.28 -17.45
N VAL A 30 12.56 -17.35 -16.68
CA VAL A 30 13.65 -16.38 -16.75
C VAL A 30 14.38 -16.62 -18.06
N ASN A 31 14.16 -15.73 -19.05
CA ASN A 31 14.97 -15.67 -20.25
C ASN A 31 16.13 -14.68 -20.03
N SER A 32 17.33 -15.12 -20.37
CA SER A 32 18.61 -14.45 -20.17
C SER A 32 18.86 -13.29 -21.14
N GLN A 33 17.99 -12.28 -21.10
CA GLN A 33 18.17 -10.97 -21.74
C GLN A 33 17.72 -9.87 -20.76
N PHE A 34 18.43 -9.77 -19.63
CA PHE A 34 18.17 -8.77 -18.59
C PHE A 34 18.98 -7.49 -18.82
N GLN A 35 18.68 -6.72 -19.88
CA GLN A 35 19.03 -5.30 -19.97
C GLN A 35 18.03 -4.55 -20.88
N SER A 36 16.84 -4.24 -20.34
CA SER A 36 16.18 -2.95 -20.56
C SER A 36 15.30 -2.67 -19.36
N VAL A 37 15.71 -1.65 -18.62
CA VAL A 37 15.11 -1.10 -17.40
C VAL A 37 13.59 -1.16 -17.45
N GLY A 38 12.98 -1.76 -16.42
CA GLY A 38 11.54 -1.85 -16.28
C GLY A 38 10.91 -0.48 -16.48
N MET A 39 9.94 -0.41 -17.37
CA MET A 39 9.18 0.80 -17.64
C MET A 39 8.18 1.01 -16.50
N TYR A 40 8.69 1.30 -15.30
CA TYR A 40 7.88 1.95 -14.28
C TYR A 40 7.38 3.25 -14.92
N LYS A 41 6.13 3.66 -14.67
CA LYS A 41 5.75 5.06 -14.96
C LYS A 41 6.88 5.92 -14.38
N SER A 42 7.46 6.82 -15.20
CA SER A 42 8.63 7.63 -14.83
C SER A 42 8.28 8.70 -13.79
N ARG A 43 7.79 8.25 -12.64
CA ARG A 43 7.41 9.06 -11.50
C ARG A 43 8.47 8.85 -10.45
N ASN A 44 9.15 9.95 -10.11
CA ASN A 44 10.19 9.96 -9.10
C ASN A 44 9.57 9.93 -7.70
N PHE A 45 8.92 8.81 -7.35
CA PHE A 45 8.39 8.60 -6.02
C PHE A 45 9.51 8.52 -4.98
N GLN A 46 9.27 9.05 -3.79
CA GLN A 46 10.21 9.09 -2.68
C GLN A 46 9.56 8.55 -1.40
N PRO A 47 10.31 7.80 -0.57
CA PRO A 47 9.85 7.45 0.76
C PRO A 47 9.35 8.68 1.55
N GLY A 48 8.26 8.53 2.28
CA GLY A 48 7.57 9.59 3.02
C GLY A 48 6.50 10.33 2.21
N GLN A 49 6.43 10.14 0.88
CA GLN A 49 5.32 10.69 0.09
C GLN A 49 4.02 9.95 0.36
N ILE A 50 2.91 10.68 0.32
CA ILE A 50 1.57 10.10 0.42
C ILE A 50 1.07 9.82 -0.99
N LEU A 51 0.68 8.57 -1.20
CA LEU A 51 0.19 8.03 -2.45
C LEU A 51 -1.22 7.48 -2.24
N PHE A 52 -1.92 7.17 -3.33
CA PHE A 52 -3.17 6.44 -3.25
C PHE A 52 -3.31 5.35 -4.33
N LEU A 53 -4.11 4.33 -3.99
CA LEU A 53 -4.71 3.39 -4.93
C LEU A 53 -6.19 3.76 -5.12
N GLU A 54 -6.67 3.72 -6.36
CA GLU A 54 -8.03 4.11 -6.71
C GLU A 54 -8.83 2.92 -7.25
N ASN A 55 -10.02 2.69 -6.69
CA ASN A 55 -10.97 1.68 -7.13
C ASN A 55 -12.38 2.28 -7.19
N GLY A 56 -12.78 2.76 -8.37
CA GLY A 56 -14.04 3.50 -8.52
C GLY A 56 -14.07 4.75 -7.62
N ASP A 57 -15.11 4.89 -6.82
CA ASP A 57 -15.29 6.03 -5.89
C ASP A 57 -14.49 5.91 -4.59
N THR A 58 -13.72 4.83 -4.43
CA THR A 58 -12.93 4.55 -3.24
C THR A 58 -11.43 4.73 -3.48
N ARG A 59 -10.75 5.39 -2.54
CA ARG A 59 -9.30 5.60 -2.58
C ARG A 59 -8.64 5.19 -1.27
N LEU A 60 -7.62 4.35 -1.38
CA LEU A 60 -6.76 3.96 -0.27
C LEU A 60 -5.52 4.84 -0.27
N TYR A 61 -5.44 5.75 0.69
CA TYR A 61 -4.28 6.62 0.90
C TYR A 61 -3.25 5.95 1.81
N GLY A 62 -1.98 6.13 1.50
CA GLY A 62 -0.90 5.60 2.32
C GLY A 62 0.44 6.29 2.13
N GLU A 63 1.26 6.25 3.17
CA GLU A 63 2.64 6.72 3.13
C GLU A 63 3.53 5.67 2.47
N LEU A 64 4.32 6.08 1.47
CA LEU A 64 5.35 5.24 0.89
C LEU A 64 6.49 5.04 1.91
N ILE A 65 6.57 3.87 2.55
CA ILE A 65 7.68 3.54 3.47
C ILE A 65 8.95 3.26 2.68
N GLN A 66 8.83 2.44 1.62
CA GLN A 66 10.00 1.96 0.89
C GLN A 66 9.63 1.50 -0.52
N ILE A 67 10.53 1.77 -1.47
CA ILE A 67 10.50 1.19 -2.81
C ILE A 67 11.34 -0.10 -2.81
N ILE A 68 10.84 -1.15 -3.44
CA ILE A 68 11.54 -2.43 -3.67
C ILE A 68 11.77 -2.57 -5.18
N PRO A 69 12.87 -2.00 -5.72
CA PRO A 69 13.07 -1.85 -7.16
C PRO A 69 13.10 -3.18 -7.90
N ASP A 70 13.78 -4.19 -7.34
CA ASP A 70 13.94 -5.51 -7.94
C ASP A 70 12.62 -6.24 -8.21
N ARG A 71 11.52 -5.77 -7.61
CA ARG A 71 10.18 -6.35 -7.74
C ARG A 71 9.14 -5.38 -8.30
N GLY A 72 9.50 -4.11 -8.51
CA GLY A 72 8.53 -3.05 -8.85
C GLY A 72 7.44 -2.89 -7.78
N LEU A 73 7.76 -3.16 -6.50
CA LEU A 73 6.79 -3.09 -5.41
C LEU A 73 7.06 -1.89 -4.50
N PHE A 74 5.99 -1.31 -3.99
CA PHE A 74 6.03 -0.32 -2.91
C PHE A 74 5.55 -0.97 -1.61
N TRP A 75 6.30 -0.71 -0.53
CA TRP A 75 5.84 -0.93 0.83
C TRP A 75 5.19 0.38 1.29
N VAL A 76 3.89 0.31 1.54
CA VAL A 76 3.04 1.45 1.86
C VAL A 76 2.35 1.24 3.19
N ARG A 77 2.34 2.25 4.06
CA ARG A 77 1.54 2.28 5.28
C ARG A 77 0.17 2.89 5.00
N PRO A 78 -0.93 2.14 5.13
CA PRO A 78 -2.27 2.71 5.02
C PRO A 78 -2.50 3.82 6.04
N LEU A 79 -3.07 4.93 5.58
CA LEU A 79 -3.46 6.06 6.41
C LEU A 79 -4.98 6.15 6.49
N PHE A 80 -5.65 6.22 5.34
CA PHE A 80 -7.09 6.38 5.24
C PHE A 80 -7.68 5.59 4.08
N LEU A 81 -8.92 5.15 4.25
CA LEU A 81 -9.78 4.79 3.14
C LEU A 81 -10.84 5.88 2.98
N VAL A 82 -10.95 6.44 1.79
CA VAL A 82 -11.90 7.48 1.46
C VAL A 82 -12.92 6.92 0.49
N ASP A 83 -14.18 6.98 0.85
CA ASP A 83 -15.31 6.72 -0.04
C ASP A 83 -15.91 8.08 -0.42
N SER A 84 -15.71 8.47 -1.68
CA SER A 84 -16.15 9.77 -2.19
C SER A 84 -17.67 9.82 -2.42
N GLN A 85 -18.31 8.67 -2.61
CA GLN A 85 -19.75 8.58 -2.80
C GLN A 85 -20.48 8.69 -1.46
N ALA A 86 -19.96 8.04 -0.42
CA ALA A 86 -20.52 8.08 0.92
C ALA A 86 -20.03 9.26 1.76
N GLU A 87 -19.02 10.01 1.28
CA GLU A 87 -18.31 11.06 2.02
C GLU A 87 -17.73 10.55 3.35
N ILE A 88 -17.25 9.30 3.36
CA ILE A 88 -16.70 8.63 4.56
C ILE A 88 -15.17 8.57 4.47
N VAL A 89 -14.52 8.92 5.59
CA VAL A 89 -13.08 8.75 5.78
C VAL A 89 -12.84 7.79 6.95
N SER A 90 -12.36 6.58 6.64
CA SER A 90 -12.00 5.56 7.63
C SER A 90 -10.51 5.67 7.99
N ASN A 91 -10.22 5.75 9.29
CA ASN A 91 -8.86 5.75 9.82
C ASN A 91 -8.24 4.33 9.77
N LEU A 92 -7.12 4.19 9.06
CA LEU A 92 -6.44 2.92 8.86
C LEU A 92 -5.09 2.80 9.58
N CYS A 93 -4.72 3.73 10.48
CA CYS A 93 -3.42 3.71 11.14
C CYS A 93 -3.09 2.42 11.93
N ASN A 94 -4.11 1.62 12.28
CA ASN A 94 -3.98 0.37 13.04
C ASN A 94 -4.13 -0.91 12.18
N VAL A 95 -4.09 -0.79 10.85
CA VAL A 95 -4.06 -1.95 9.93
C VAL A 95 -2.63 -2.31 9.56
N SER A 96 -2.45 -3.45 8.89
CA SER A 96 -1.13 -3.88 8.40
C SER A 96 -0.68 -3.07 7.19
N ASP A 97 0.63 -2.87 7.08
CA ASP A 97 1.21 -2.27 5.88
C ASP A 97 0.93 -3.13 4.62
N LEU A 98 0.84 -2.46 3.48
CA LEU A 98 0.58 -3.04 2.17
C LEU A 98 1.88 -3.16 1.36
N LEU A 99 2.04 -4.27 0.65
CA LEU A 99 3.08 -4.44 -0.35
C LEU A 99 2.43 -4.63 -1.73
N TRP A 100 2.60 -3.68 -2.64
CA TRP A 100 1.85 -3.68 -3.90
C TRP A 100 2.63 -3.13 -5.09
N CYS A 101 2.14 -3.38 -6.31
CA CYS A 101 2.76 -2.89 -7.54
C CYS A 101 2.79 -1.35 -7.56
N GLY A 102 4.00 -0.78 -7.71
CA GLY A 102 4.22 0.66 -7.66
C GLY A 102 3.53 1.44 -8.79
N ASP A 103 3.34 0.81 -9.95
CA ASP A 103 2.73 1.45 -11.13
C ASP A 103 1.24 1.76 -10.96
N LEU A 104 0.59 1.16 -9.97
CA LEU A 104 -0.81 1.37 -9.65
C LEU A 104 -1.03 2.57 -8.70
N PHE A 105 0.03 3.13 -8.14
CA PHE A 105 -0.06 4.27 -7.25
C PHE A 105 -0.01 5.60 -7.99
N GLU A 106 -0.81 6.52 -7.48
CA GLU A 106 -0.83 7.92 -7.86
C GLU A 106 -0.35 8.79 -6.68
N ALA A 107 0.26 9.94 -6.97
CA ALA A 107 0.64 10.89 -5.93
C ALA A 107 -0.59 11.61 -5.39
N ALA A 108 -0.75 11.65 -4.06
CA ALA A 108 -1.81 12.43 -3.43
C ALA A 108 -1.45 13.92 -3.40
N LEU A 109 -2.46 14.79 -3.38
CA LEU A 109 -2.27 16.23 -3.19
C LEU A 109 -2.20 16.57 -1.69
N ASP A 110 -1.29 17.44 -1.28
CA ASP A 110 -1.20 17.84 0.15
C ASP A 110 -2.51 18.48 0.64
N THR A 111 -3.21 19.20 -0.23
CA THR A 111 -4.46 19.91 0.08
C THR A 111 -5.65 18.99 0.35
N GLU A 112 -5.71 17.82 -0.29
CA GLU A 112 -6.79 16.85 0.00
C GLU A 112 -6.47 16.05 1.27
N VAL A 113 -5.19 15.66 1.42
CA VAL A 113 -4.76 14.78 2.51
C VAL A 113 -4.94 15.42 3.88
N ILE A 114 -4.62 16.71 4.03
CA ILE A 114 -4.79 17.43 5.31
C ILE A 114 -6.23 17.36 5.80
N ASN A 115 -7.21 17.47 4.90
CA ASN A 115 -8.63 17.42 5.26
C ASN A 115 -9.03 16.04 5.80
N PHE A 116 -8.48 14.96 5.25
CA PHE A 116 -8.78 13.59 5.69
C PHE A 116 -8.27 13.31 7.11
N PHE A 117 -7.10 13.83 7.49
CA PHE A 117 -6.59 13.68 8.87
C PHE A 117 -7.54 14.28 9.90
N THR A 118 -8.16 15.43 9.60
CA THR A 118 -9.15 16.06 10.49
C THR A 118 -10.41 15.21 10.61
N GLN A 119 -10.94 14.71 9.49
CA GLN A 119 -12.16 13.88 9.47
C GLN A 119 -11.96 12.51 10.15
N ALA A 120 -10.79 11.89 9.98
CA ALA A 120 -10.47 10.59 10.56
C ALA A 120 -10.27 10.59 12.09
N SER A 121 -10.30 11.76 12.74
CA SER A 121 -10.03 11.94 14.17
C SER A 121 -11.29 12.06 15.03
N THR A 122 -12.50 12.03 14.45
CA THR A 122 -13.74 12.44 15.13
C THR A 122 -14.57 11.30 15.77
N SER A 123 -14.08 10.05 15.83
CA SER A 123 -14.88 8.92 16.33
C SER A 123 -14.71 8.67 17.84
N GLU A 124 -15.82 8.61 18.59
CA GLU A 124 -15.86 8.43 20.05
C GLU A 124 -15.69 6.97 20.50
N ASP A 125 -16.19 5.99 19.71
CA ASP A 125 -16.07 4.55 20.00
C ASP A 125 -14.94 3.89 19.21
N LYS A 126 -13.74 3.92 19.82
CA LYS A 126 -12.48 3.54 19.17
C LYS A 126 -12.38 2.06 18.74
N LEU A 127 -12.91 1.13 19.54
CA LEU A 127 -12.75 -0.31 19.29
C LEU A 127 -13.66 -0.84 18.17
N GLU A 128 -14.93 -0.45 18.17
CA GLU A 128 -15.87 -0.84 17.11
C GLU A 128 -15.48 -0.21 15.78
N SER A 129 -15.12 1.08 15.79
CA SER A 129 -14.59 1.79 14.63
C SER A 129 -13.35 1.08 14.05
N GLU A 130 -12.46 0.57 14.90
CA GLU A 130 -11.27 -0.17 14.45
C GLU A 130 -11.60 -1.47 13.71
N LEU A 131 -12.58 -2.23 14.22
CA LEU A 131 -12.99 -3.50 13.59
C LEU A 131 -13.64 -3.23 12.23
N ILE A 132 -14.49 -2.20 12.15
CA ILE A 132 -15.13 -1.76 10.91
C ILE A 132 -14.06 -1.31 9.92
N ASN A 133 -13.12 -0.45 10.33
CA ASN A 133 -12.05 0.05 9.46
C ASN A 133 -11.14 -1.07 8.94
N LYS A 134 -10.79 -2.04 9.79
CA LYS A 134 -10.03 -3.24 9.39
C LYS A 134 -10.77 -4.04 8.33
N LYS A 135 -12.08 -4.21 8.50
CA LYS A 135 -12.94 -4.89 7.52
C LYS A 135 -13.02 -4.12 6.21
N SER A 136 -13.28 -2.82 6.24
CA SER A 136 -13.34 -1.97 5.04
C SER A 136 -12.02 -1.99 4.26
N PHE A 137 -10.88 -1.97 4.95
CA PHE A 137 -9.57 -2.12 4.32
C PHE A 137 -9.41 -3.47 3.61
N GLN A 138 -9.81 -4.58 4.26
CA GLN A 138 -9.75 -5.91 3.66
C GLN A 138 -10.65 -6.02 2.43
N ASP A 139 -11.88 -5.49 2.53
CA ASP A 139 -12.86 -5.49 1.44
C ASP A 139 -12.33 -4.65 0.24
N PHE A 140 -11.70 -3.50 0.51
CA PHE A 140 -11.01 -2.70 -0.52
C PHE A 140 -9.89 -3.49 -1.20
N VAL A 141 -8.96 -4.07 -0.43
CA VAL A 141 -7.81 -4.81 -0.98
C VAL A 141 -8.29 -5.99 -1.85
N GLN A 142 -9.33 -6.70 -1.40
CA GLN A 142 -9.90 -7.81 -2.14
C GLN A 142 -10.53 -7.35 -3.45
N SER A 143 -11.34 -6.29 -3.43
CA SER A 143 -12.00 -5.77 -4.64
C SER A 143 -10.99 -5.21 -5.65
N PHE A 144 -9.97 -4.49 -5.17
CA PHE A 144 -8.89 -3.96 -6.02
C PHE A 144 -8.05 -5.06 -6.69
N TRP A 145 -7.79 -6.15 -5.96
CA TRP A 145 -7.12 -7.33 -6.53
C TRP A 145 -7.96 -8.04 -7.60
N GLN A 146 -9.28 -8.04 -7.45
CA GLN A 146 -10.17 -8.65 -8.44
C GLN A 146 -10.28 -7.78 -9.70
N SER A 147 -10.40 -6.47 -9.55
CA SER A 147 -10.47 -5.54 -10.69
C SER A 147 -9.18 -5.46 -11.50
N SER A 148 -8.03 -5.65 -10.85
CA SER A 148 -6.71 -5.65 -11.53
C SER A 148 -6.36 -6.93 -12.30
N GLN A 149 -7.21 -7.97 -12.23
CA GLN A 149 -7.03 -9.22 -13.00
C GLN A 149 -7.91 -9.32 -14.24
N ALA A 150 -8.84 -8.38 -14.43
CA ALA A 150 -9.76 -8.33 -15.57
C ALA A 150 -9.16 -7.56 -16.75
#